data_AF-A0A9E4J1V2-F1
#
_entry.id   AF-A0A9E4J1V2-F1
#
_cell.length_a   1.000
_cell.length_b   1.000
_cell.length_c   1.000
_cell.angle_alpha   90.00
_cell.angle_beta   90.00
_cell.angle_gamma   90.00
#
_symmetry.space_group_name_H-M   'P 1'
#
loop_
_entity.id
_entity.type
_entity.pdbx_description
1 polymer ?
#
loop_
_entity_poly.entity_id
_entity_poly.type
_entity_poly.pdbx_seq_one_letter_code
_entity_poly.pdbx_strand_id
1 'polypeptide(L)' 'MDQVSGTAASFVRPLDTPDDALDLLGGKGRSLARTKSAGFAVPNGFHVTTAAYRAFVAEHGLQQRIVALA' A
#
# COMPACT_ATOMS: atom_id res chain seq x y z
N MET A 1 -21.88 18.32 -3.40
CA MET A 1 -21.53 18.29 -1.97
C MET A 1 -21.70 16.82 -1.60
N ASP A 2 -20.72 15.94 -1.82
CA ASP A 2 -19.35 16.01 -1.34
C ASP A 2 -18.26 15.96 -2.42
N GLN A 3 -17.29 16.84 -2.24
CA GLN A 3 -15.99 16.81 -2.89
C GLN A 3 -15.14 15.76 -2.17
N VAL A 4 -14.86 14.62 -2.80
CA VAL A 4 -13.75 13.75 -2.35
C VAL A 4 -12.46 14.36 -2.88
N SER A 5 -11.98 15.39 -2.18
CA SER A 5 -10.59 15.82 -2.26
C SER A 5 -9.73 14.81 -1.51
N GLY A 6 -9.40 13.71 -2.18
CA GLY A 6 -8.30 12.84 -1.78
C GLY A 6 -7.22 12.99 -2.84
N THR A 7 -6.04 13.48 -2.46
CA THR A 7 -4.83 13.38 -3.29
C THR A 7 -4.79 11.95 -3.83
N ALA A 8 -4.82 11.75 -5.16
CA ALA A 8 -4.90 10.42 -5.74
C ALA A 8 -3.79 9.54 -5.14
N ALA A 9 -4.17 8.66 -4.20
CA ALA A 9 -3.22 7.89 -3.45
C ALA A 9 -2.57 6.90 -4.42
N SER A 10 -1.27 7.07 -4.67
CA SER A 10 -0.57 6.20 -5.61
C SER A 10 -0.70 4.75 -5.17
N PHE A 11 -1.22 3.89 -6.05
CA PHE A 11 -1.32 2.45 -5.82
C PHE A 11 0.03 1.75 -5.81
N VAL A 12 1.05 2.40 -6.38
CA VAL A 12 2.41 1.88 -6.45
C VAL A 12 3.38 2.87 -5.83
N ARG A 13 4.38 2.35 -5.12
CA ARG A 13 5.53 3.12 -4.63
C ARG A 13 6.85 2.46 -5.07
N PRO A 14 7.90 3.23 -5.38
CA PRO A 14 9.25 2.70 -5.54
C PRO A 14 9.68 1.88 -4.33
N LEU A 15 10.53 0.86 -4.54
CA LEU A 15 10.97 -0.02 -3.45
C LEU A 15 11.68 0.73 -2.32
N ASP A 16 12.43 1.78 -2.64
CA ASP A 16 13.18 2.68 -1.77
C ASP A 16 12.42 3.96 -1.40
N THR A 17 11.08 3.94 -1.51
CA THR A 17 10.24 5.08 -1.15
C THR A 17 10.55 5.61 0.26
N PRO A 18 10.70 6.94 0.43
CA PRO A 18 10.86 7.54 1.77
C PRO A 18 9.55 7.54 2.56
N ASP A 19 8.41 7.38 1.88
CA ASP A 19 7.09 7.23 2.48
C ASP A 19 6.86 5.77 2.91
N ASP A 20 7.34 5.43 4.11
CA ASP A 20 7.34 4.08 4.68
C ASP A 20 6.21 3.83 5.70
N ALA A 21 5.15 4.64 5.65
CA ALA A 21 4.05 4.57 6.59
C ALA A 21 3.47 3.14 6.71
N LEU A 22 3.27 2.66 7.94
CA LEU A 22 2.82 1.29 8.19
C LEU A 22 1.45 1.04 7.56
N ASP A 23 0.55 2.02 7.67
CA ASP A 23 -0.79 1.94 7.10
C ASP A 23 -0.80 2.01 5.58
N LEU A 24 0.32 2.39 4.94
CA LEU A 24 0.47 2.48 3.49
C LEU A 24 1.15 1.24 2.88
N LEU A 25 2.24 0.76 3.48
CA LEU A 25 3.08 -0.32 2.94
C LEU A 25 3.00 -1.64 3.72
N GLY A 26 2.41 -1.62 4.93
CA GLY A 26 2.52 -2.72 5.89
C GLY A 26 3.93 -2.89 6.45
N GLY A 27 4.07 -3.83 7.41
CA GLY A 27 5.34 -4.03 8.12
C GLY A 27 6.49 -4.51 7.23
N LYS A 28 6.20 -5.37 6.25
CA LYS A 28 7.19 -5.87 5.29
C LYS A 28 7.66 -4.80 4.32
N GLY A 29 6.72 -4.05 3.74
CA GLY A 29 7.03 -2.96 2.81
C GLY A 29 7.88 -1.89 3.47
N ARG A 30 7.54 -1.49 4.71
CA ARG A 30 8.36 -0.59 5.54
C ARG A 30 9.79 -1.10 5.74
N SER A 31 9.96 -2.36 6.16
CA SER A 31 11.29 -2.92 6.39
C SER A 31 12.13 -2.98 5.11
N LEU A 32 11.51 -3.33 3.97
CA LEU A 32 12.19 -3.35 2.67
C LEU A 32 12.57 -1.95 2.19
N ALA A 33 11.68 -0.96 2.35
CA ALA A 33 11.98 0.43 2.03
C ALA A 33 13.20 0.93 2.79
N ARG A 34 13.21 0.76 4.11
CA ARG A 34 14.36 1.12 4.95
C ARG A 34 15.65 0.41 4.54
N THR A 35 15.57 -0.89 4.30
CA THR A 35 16.74 -1.70 3.93
C THR A 35 17.30 -1.28 2.58
N LYS A 36 16.45 -1.06 1.57
CA LYS A 36 16.88 -0.59 0.24
C LYS A 36 17.45 0.84 0.31
N SER A 37 16.78 1.76 1.00
CA SER A 37 17.24 3.15 1.16
C SER A 37 18.54 3.27 1.96
N ALA A 38 18.84 2.31 2.84
CA ALA A 38 20.11 2.22 3.55
C ALA A 38 21.27 1.66 2.69
N GLY A 39 21.03 1.37 1.41
CA GLY A 39 22.08 0.94 0.47
C GLY A 39 22.40 -0.56 0.48
N PHE A 40 21.62 -1.37 1.20
CA PHE A 40 21.79 -2.83 1.15
C PHE A 40 21.34 -3.39 -0.20
N ALA A 41 21.96 -4.51 -0.60
CA ALA A 41 21.62 -5.22 -1.82
C ALA A 41 20.26 -5.93 -1.70
N VAL A 42 19.19 -5.20 -2.04
CA VAL A 42 17.83 -5.74 -2.14
C VAL A 42 17.45 -5.85 -3.63
N PRO A 43 16.90 -6.99 -4.09
CA PRO A 43 16.41 -7.17 -5.46
C PRO A 43 15.44 -6.05 -5.87
N ASN A 44 15.46 -5.65 -7.14
CA ASN A 44 14.62 -4.57 -7.64
C ASN A 44 13.13 -4.94 -7.61
N GLY A 45 12.27 -3.93 -7.46
CA GLY A 45 10.82 -4.11 -7.39
C GLY A 45 10.08 -2.83 -7.02
N PHE A 46 8.85 -2.97 -6.54
CA PHE A 46 7.98 -1.89 -6.08
C PHE A 46 7.00 -2.41 -5.03
N HIS A 47 6.38 -1.49 -4.27
CA HIS A 47 5.31 -1.81 -3.34
C HIS A 47 3.95 -1.55 -3.99
N VAL A 48 3.00 -2.47 -3.80
CA VAL A 48 1.58 -2.19 -3.98
C VAL A 48 1.03 -1.70 -2.65
N THR A 49 0.42 -0.52 -2.63
CA THR A 49 -0.02 0.11 -1.38
C THR A 49 -1.32 -0.49 -0.86
N THR A 50 -1.57 -0.35 0.43
CA THR A 50 -2.86 -0.74 1.04
C THR A 50 -4.04 0.03 0.46
N ALA A 51 -3.81 1.22 -0.13
CA ALA A 51 -4.84 1.98 -0.83
C ALA A 51 -5.37 1.22 -2.05
N ALA A 52 -4.49 0.54 -2.80
CA ALA A 52 -4.88 -0.30 -3.93
C ALA A 52 -5.78 -1.46 -3.48
N TYR A 53 -5.41 -2.12 -2.37
CA TYR A 53 -6.22 -3.19 -1.78
C TYR A 53 -7.60 -2.69 -1.34
N ARG A 54 -7.66 -1.56 -0.61
CA ARG A 54 -8.93 -0.97 -0.15
C ARG A 54 -9.83 -0.59 -1.33
N ALA A 55 -9.27 0.00 -2.37
CA ALA A 55 -10.01 0.36 -3.58
C ALA A 55 -10.62 -0.90 -4.24
N PHE A 56 -9.82 -1.94 -4.46
CA PHE A 56 -10.27 -3.20 -5.04
C PHE A 56 -11.39 -3.87 -4.22
N VAL A 57 -11.22 -3.95 -2.89
CA VAL A 57 -12.21 -4.53 -2.00
C VAL A 57 -13.53 -3.75 -2.03
N ALA A 58 -13.47 -2.42 -2.04
CA ALA A 58 -14.64 -1.56 -2.08
C ALA A 58 -15.38 -1.67 -3.42
N GLU A 59 -14.64 -1.59 -4.54
CA GLU A 59 -15.19 -1.66 -5.90
C GLU A 59 -15.96 -2.98 -6.14
N HIS A 60 -15.47 -4.08 -5.57
CA HIS A 60 -16.08 -5.39 -5.75
C HIS A 60 -16.99 -5.83 -4.59
N GLY A 61 -17.27 -4.95 -3.62
CA GLY A 61 -18.14 -5.26 -2.48
C GLY A 61 -17.65 -6.45 -1.64
N LEU A 62 -16.34 -6.69 -1.59
CA LEU A 62 -15.78 -7.91 -1.02
C LEU A 62 -15.73 -7.89 0.51
N GLN A 63 -15.72 -6.71 1.13
CA GLN A 63 -15.55 -6.58 2.57
C GLN A 63 -16.58 -7.39 3.37
N GLN A 64 -17.86 -7.26 3.02
CA GLN A 64 -18.94 -8.00 3.70
C GLN A 64 -18.80 -9.51 3.52
N ARG A 65 -18.40 -9.95 2.32
CA ARG A 65 -18.20 -11.37 2.00
C ARG A 65 -17.03 -11.97 2.77
N ILE A 66 -15.93 -11.23 2.91
CA ILE A 66 -14.76 -11.66 3.68
C ILE A 66 -15.14 -11.82 5.16
N VAL A 67 -15.80 -10.82 5.74
CA VAL A 67 -16.22 -10.85 7.15
C VAL A 67 -17.20 -11.98 7.43
N ALA A 68 -18.11 -12.29 6.49
CA ALA A 68 -19.07 -13.38 6.66
C ALA A 68 -18.44 -14.80 6.63
N LEU A 69 -17.20 -14.94 6.15
CA LEU A 69 -16.48 -16.22 6.06
C LEU A 69 -15.36 -16.37 7.09
N ALA A 70 -15.11 -15.35 7.91
CA ALA A 70 -14.11 -15.34 8.97
C ALA A 70 -14.70 -15.87 10.29
#